data_AF-A0A847U0E0-F1
#
_entry.id   AF-A0A847U0E0-F1
#
_cell.length_a   1.000
_cell.length_b   1.000
_cell.length_c   1.000
_cell.angle_alpha   90.00
_cell.angle_beta   90.00
_cell.angle_gamma   90.00
#
_symmetry.space_group_name_H-M   'P 1'
#
loop_
_entity.id
_entity.type
_entity.pdbx_description
1 polymer ?
#
loop_
_entity_poly.entity_id
_entity_poly.type
_entity_poly.pdbx_seq_one_letter_code
_entity_poly.pdbx_strand_id
1 'polypeptide(L)'
;MLPTADVPFEPIFIDEPPLSPNYYKAIASDVGLPFYVDFKRPDGVPADECERTIDLAERILRAGGVRTGFGHHEEVRTSMESWAPDADEDRDADPGYWRHSVFLMSPHEMNFGQLDGGPDEKHKKAKTVLAWAADCIDTDVLQEIEQSQAEDIKQAWRDAAEAELTQREIEQFAEEPPEQLDGWQRLDAGHDAVEVAYVADNHGTPSVAAVFEAADGELKAHEFTLEAWEENDGNPREARLNRYCVTTDGDGAYACLRSHLLTFEVEPMEQLEV
;
A
#
# COMPACT_ATOMS: atom_id res chain seq x y z
N MET A 1 1.25 2.52 -30.29
CA MET A 1 -0.17 2.76 -29.99
C MET A 1 -0.20 3.48 -28.66
N LEU A 2 -0.85 4.64 -28.57
CA LEU A 2 -1.07 5.30 -27.28
C LEU A 2 -1.95 4.37 -26.43
N PRO A 3 -1.66 4.15 -25.14
CA PRO A 3 -2.55 3.40 -24.28
C PRO A 3 -3.89 4.14 -24.26
N THR A 4 -4.96 3.45 -24.66
CA THR A 4 -6.33 3.95 -24.49
C THR A 4 -6.49 4.32 -23.02
N ALA A 5 -6.88 5.57 -22.75
CA ALA A 5 -7.16 5.99 -21.39
C ALA A 5 -8.19 5.03 -20.78
N ASP A 6 -7.90 4.51 -19.60
CA ASP A 6 -8.87 3.70 -18.87
C ASP A 6 -10.14 4.54 -18.69
N VAL A 7 -11.28 3.99 -19.09
CA VAL A 7 -12.58 4.66 -18.95
C VAL A 7 -12.80 4.89 -17.45
N PRO A 8 -13.10 6.12 -17.03
CA PRO A 8 -13.37 6.38 -15.63
C PRO A 8 -14.64 5.60 -15.27
N PHE A 9 -14.55 4.83 -14.19
CA PHE A 9 -15.70 4.16 -13.62
C PHE A 9 -16.85 5.14 -13.38
N GLU A 10 -18.03 4.83 -13.90
CA GLU A 10 -19.23 5.65 -13.67
C GLU A 10 -19.56 5.64 -12.16
N PRO A 11 -19.74 6.82 -11.53
CA PRO A 11 -20.16 6.89 -10.14
C PRO A 11 -21.61 6.42 -9.99
N ILE A 12 -21.96 5.93 -8.79
CA ILE A 12 -23.30 5.40 -8.51
C ILE A 12 -24.18 6.44 -7.80
N PHE A 13 -23.62 7.19 -6.84
CA PHE A 13 -24.35 8.16 -6.01
C PHE A 13 -23.84 9.59 -6.16
N ILE A 14 -22.61 9.78 -6.64
CA ILE A 14 -22.00 11.09 -6.88
C ILE A 14 -22.25 11.55 -8.33
N ASP A 15 -22.48 12.85 -8.54
CA ASP A 15 -22.76 13.43 -9.86
C ASP A 15 -21.55 13.41 -10.81
N GLU A 16 -20.34 13.55 -10.27
CA GLU A 16 -19.09 13.58 -11.02
C GLU A 16 -18.21 12.35 -10.69
N PRO A 17 -17.49 11.77 -11.67
CA PRO A 17 -16.59 10.65 -11.40
C PRO A 17 -15.52 11.04 -10.37
N PRO A 18 -15.39 10.32 -9.24
CA PRO A 18 -14.48 10.71 -8.17
C PRO A 18 -13.01 10.44 -8.49
N LEU A 19 -12.75 9.66 -9.55
CA LEU A 19 -11.43 9.31 -10.06
C LEU A 19 -11.32 9.75 -11.53
N SER A 20 -10.25 10.47 -11.85
CA SER A 20 -9.92 10.79 -13.24
C SER A 20 -9.44 9.55 -14.00
N PRO A 21 -9.58 9.51 -15.33
CA PRO A 21 -8.95 8.48 -16.17
C PRO A 21 -7.44 8.38 -15.90
N ASN A 22 -6.91 7.16 -15.81
CA ASN A 22 -5.49 6.90 -15.51
C ASN A 22 -4.94 7.59 -14.23
N TYR A 23 -5.77 7.83 -13.21
CA TYR A 23 -5.33 8.50 -11.97
C TYR A 23 -4.05 7.88 -11.36
N TYR A 24 -3.85 6.57 -11.46
CA TYR A 24 -2.65 5.89 -10.99
C TYR A 24 -1.36 6.36 -11.68
N LYS A 25 -1.42 6.77 -12.95
CA LYS A 25 -0.26 7.34 -13.67
C LYS A 25 0.06 8.75 -13.20
N ALA A 26 -0.97 9.55 -12.89
CA ALA A 26 -0.77 10.87 -12.29
C ALA A 26 -0.11 10.72 -10.90
N ILE A 27 -0.61 9.79 -10.08
CA ILE A 27 0.00 9.44 -8.79
C ILE A 27 1.46 9.03 -8.95
N ALA A 28 1.77 8.13 -9.90
CA ALA A 28 3.13 7.71 -10.19
C ALA A 28 4.05 8.90 -10.51
N SER A 29 3.57 9.80 -11.38
CA SER A 29 4.30 11.03 -11.72
C SER A 29 4.48 11.96 -10.53
N ASP A 30 3.46 12.08 -9.67
CA ASP A 30 3.48 12.97 -8.50
C ASP A 30 4.46 12.49 -7.42
N VAL A 31 4.63 11.17 -7.27
CA VAL A 31 5.65 10.59 -6.37
C VAL A 31 7.05 10.60 -6.98
N GLY A 32 7.19 10.93 -8.27
CA GLY A 32 8.49 11.00 -8.96
C GLY A 32 8.92 9.72 -9.67
N LEU A 33 8.03 8.74 -9.83
CA LEU A 33 8.32 7.57 -10.66
C LEU A 33 8.38 7.97 -12.15
N PRO A 34 9.30 7.39 -12.94
CA PRO A 34 9.32 7.60 -14.37
C PRO A 34 8.01 7.14 -15.03
N PHE A 35 7.54 7.89 -16.03
CA PHE A 35 6.26 7.66 -16.70
C PHE A 35 6.10 6.28 -17.38
N TYR A 36 7.20 5.53 -17.54
CA TYR A 36 7.23 4.20 -18.15
C TYR A 36 7.22 3.06 -17.12
N VAL A 37 7.23 3.38 -15.83
CA VAL A 37 7.16 2.39 -14.76
C VAL A 37 5.70 2.00 -14.56
N ASP A 38 5.38 0.76 -14.94
CA ASP A 38 4.17 0.09 -14.51
C ASP A 38 4.49 -0.64 -13.20
N PHE A 39 3.79 -0.30 -12.12
CA PHE A 39 3.94 -0.94 -10.82
C PHE A 39 2.68 -1.72 -10.46
N LYS A 40 2.85 -2.72 -9.59
CA LYS A 40 1.80 -3.70 -9.29
C LYS A 40 0.58 -3.02 -8.68
N ARG A 41 -0.62 -3.37 -9.16
CA ARG A 41 -1.88 -2.94 -8.54
C ARG A 41 -1.88 -3.32 -7.05
N PRO A 42 -2.19 -2.38 -6.13
CA PRO A 42 -2.28 -2.68 -4.71
C PRO A 42 -3.34 -3.75 -4.42
N ASP A 43 -3.11 -4.55 -3.39
CA ASP A 43 -4.10 -5.50 -2.92
C ASP A 43 -5.32 -4.73 -2.36
N GLY A 44 -6.53 -5.21 -2.67
CA GLY A 44 -7.78 -4.58 -2.23
C GLY A 44 -8.26 -3.41 -3.10
N VAL A 45 -7.48 -2.96 -4.10
CA VAL A 45 -7.97 -2.02 -5.10
C VAL A 45 -8.77 -2.76 -6.19
N PRO A 46 -10.03 -2.33 -6.48
CA PRO A 46 -10.84 -2.94 -7.53
C PRO A 46 -10.19 -2.93 -8.91
N ALA A 47 -10.30 -4.04 -9.62
CA ALA A 47 -9.83 -4.22 -10.99
C ALA A 47 -10.69 -3.50 -12.03
N ASP A 48 -11.99 -3.56 -11.83
CA ASP A 48 -13.01 -3.21 -12.80
C ASP A 48 -14.29 -2.71 -12.10
N GLU A 49 -15.30 -2.37 -12.91
CA GLU A 49 -16.59 -1.88 -12.40
C GLU A 49 -17.29 -2.91 -11.52
N CYS A 50 -17.13 -4.20 -11.80
CA CYS A 50 -17.76 -5.27 -11.05
C CYS A 50 -17.17 -5.34 -9.63
N GLU A 51 -15.83 -5.37 -9.52
CA GLU A 51 -15.14 -5.34 -8.23
C GLU A 51 -15.41 -4.04 -7.47
N ARG A 52 -15.50 -2.89 -8.17
CA ARG A 52 -15.79 -1.60 -7.53
C ARG A 52 -17.23 -1.56 -6.98
N THR A 53 -18.17 -2.12 -7.73
CA THR A 53 -19.58 -2.26 -7.32
C THR A 53 -19.68 -3.15 -6.08
N ILE A 54 -18.94 -4.26 -6.05
CA ILE A 54 -18.89 -5.18 -4.91
C ILE A 54 -18.29 -4.48 -3.69
N ASP A 55 -17.14 -3.82 -3.83
CA ASP A 55 -16.49 -3.10 -2.73
C ASP A 55 -17.39 -1.98 -2.18
N LEU A 56 -18.10 -1.23 -3.04
CA LEU A 56 -19.00 -0.16 -2.60
C LEU A 56 -20.20 -0.73 -1.82
N ALA A 57 -20.80 -1.82 -2.30
CA ALA A 57 -21.87 -2.50 -1.61
C ALA A 57 -21.43 -3.05 -0.23
N GLU A 58 -20.25 -3.65 -0.16
CA GLU A 58 -19.67 -4.13 1.10
C GLU A 58 -19.42 -2.98 2.08
N ARG A 59 -18.92 -1.83 1.61
CA ARG A 59 -18.73 -0.62 2.43
C ARG A 59 -20.05 -0.09 2.97
N ILE A 60 -21.11 -0.05 2.16
CA ILE A 60 -22.45 0.37 2.60
C ILE A 60 -22.99 -0.56 3.69
N LEU A 61 -22.85 -1.88 3.52
CA LEU A 61 -23.27 -2.84 4.54
C LEU A 61 -22.45 -2.70 5.83
N ARG A 62 -21.12 -2.49 5.73
CA ARG A 62 -20.24 -2.25 6.88
C ARG A 62 -20.53 -0.92 7.59
N ALA A 63 -21.02 0.08 6.86
CA ALA A 63 -21.48 1.33 7.44
C ALA A 63 -22.79 1.19 8.23
N GLY A 64 -23.44 0.02 8.17
CA GLY A 64 -24.64 -0.34 8.94
C GLY A 64 -24.49 0.01 10.41
N GLY A 65 -25.22 1.04 10.86
CA GLY A 65 -25.01 1.73 12.13
C GLY A 65 -25.63 3.13 12.09
N VAL A 66 -25.49 3.92 13.18
CA VAL A 66 -26.13 5.24 13.37
C VAL A 66 -26.00 6.19 12.16
N ARG A 67 -24.94 6.06 11.35
CA ARG A 67 -24.71 6.87 10.14
C ARG A 67 -25.66 6.59 8.98
N THR A 68 -26.19 5.37 8.86
CA THR A 68 -27.14 4.97 7.80
C THR A 68 -28.59 4.95 8.29
N GLY A 69 -28.84 5.38 9.53
CA GLY A 69 -30.16 5.36 10.16
C GLY A 69 -30.53 4.03 10.84
N PHE A 70 -29.70 2.99 10.71
CA PHE A 70 -29.91 1.67 11.30
C PHE A 70 -29.14 1.52 12.62
N GLY A 71 -29.82 1.28 13.73
CA GLY A 71 -29.20 1.10 15.05
C GLY A 71 -28.55 -0.28 15.24
N HIS A 72 -29.03 -1.29 14.50
CA HIS A 72 -28.58 -2.68 14.58
C HIS A 72 -28.56 -3.36 13.21
N HIS A 73 -27.60 -4.25 12.97
CA HIS A 73 -27.49 -4.99 11.70
C HIS A 73 -28.73 -5.83 11.35
N GLU A 74 -29.51 -6.26 12.34
CA GLU A 74 -30.80 -6.93 12.10
C GLU A 74 -31.82 -6.01 11.41
N GLU A 75 -31.74 -4.70 11.60
CA GLU A 75 -32.61 -3.70 10.97
C GLU A 75 -32.30 -3.54 9.47
N VAL A 76 -31.03 -3.70 9.06
CA VAL A 76 -30.63 -3.73 7.64
C VAL A 76 -31.33 -4.89 6.93
N ARG A 77 -31.26 -6.09 7.51
CA ARG A 77 -31.95 -7.27 6.96
C ARG A 77 -33.46 -7.04 6.87
N THR A 78 -34.10 -6.59 7.96
CA THR A 78 -35.55 -6.37 7.98
C THR A 78 -35.96 -5.29 6.97
N SER A 79 -35.15 -4.25 6.80
CA SER A 79 -35.36 -3.23 5.78
C SER A 79 -35.29 -3.82 4.38
N MET A 80 -34.26 -4.59 4.04
CA MET A 80 -34.13 -5.26 2.74
C MET A 80 -35.28 -6.23 2.46
N GLU A 81 -35.68 -7.04 3.43
CA GLU A 81 -36.80 -7.99 3.31
C GLU A 81 -38.14 -7.28 3.10
N SER A 82 -38.32 -6.09 3.70
CA SER A 82 -39.53 -5.27 3.53
C SER A 82 -39.52 -4.48 2.22
N TRP A 83 -38.36 -4.05 1.75
CA TRP A 83 -38.20 -3.27 0.53
C TRP A 83 -38.35 -4.13 -0.74
N ALA A 84 -37.70 -5.29 -0.77
CA ALA A 84 -37.59 -6.12 -1.97
C ALA A 84 -38.91 -6.52 -2.66
N PRO A 85 -40.04 -6.76 -1.94
CA PRO A 85 -41.33 -7.08 -2.59
C PRO A 85 -41.99 -5.91 -3.31
N ASP A 86 -41.74 -4.68 -2.86
CA ASP A 86 -42.39 -3.45 -3.34
C ASP A 86 -41.46 -2.58 -4.21
N ALA A 87 -40.19 -2.96 -4.31
CA ALA A 87 -39.20 -2.32 -5.17
C ALA A 87 -39.60 -2.45 -6.64
N ASP A 88 -39.57 -1.33 -7.38
CA ASP A 88 -39.91 -1.32 -8.80
C ASP A 88 -38.87 -2.13 -9.58
N GLU A 89 -39.26 -3.30 -10.02
CA GLU A 89 -38.46 -4.13 -10.91
C GLU A 89 -38.75 -3.68 -12.33
N ASP A 90 -38.00 -2.68 -12.81
CA ASP A 90 -38.00 -2.26 -14.22
C ASP A 90 -37.27 -3.32 -15.10
N ARG A 91 -37.64 -4.59 -14.88
CA ARG A 91 -37.12 -5.80 -15.50
C ARG A 91 -38.28 -6.75 -15.75
N ASP A 92 -39.06 -6.47 -16.79
CA ASP A 92 -40.08 -7.39 -17.34
C ASP A 92 -39.57 -8.83 -17.56
N ALA A 93 -38.25 -9.01 -17.70
CA ALA A 93 -37.59 -10.29 -17.95
C ALA A 93 -37.24 -11.10 -16.68
N ASP A 94 -37.28 -10.52 -15.47
CA ASP A 94 -36.85 -11.21 -14.23
C ASP A 94 -37.68 -10.79 -13.00
N PRO A 95 -38.98 -11.15 -12.97
CA PRO A 95 -39.86 -10.82 -11.84
C PRO A 95 -39.45 -11.57 -10.56
N GLY A 96 -39.34 -10.83 -9.47
CA GLY A 96 -38.85 -11.27 -8.17
C GLY A 96 -37.32 -11.27 -8.02
N TYR A 97 -36.58 -10.64 -8.93
CA TYR A 97 -35.11 -10.55 -8.88
C TYR A 97 -34.60 -10.04 -7.54
N TRP A 98 -35.17 -8.95 -7.02
CA TRP A 98 -34.72 -8.37 -5.75
C TRP A 98 -34.99 -9.32 -4.60
N ARG A 99 -36.21 -9.86 -4.54
CA ARG A 99 -36.62 -10.82 -3.51
C ARG A 99 -35.76 -12.09 -3.52
N HIS A 100 -35.43 -12.61 -4.69
CA HIS A 100 -34.56 -13.77 -4.83
C HIS A 100 -33.14 -13.44 -4.36
N SER A 101 -32.60 -12.29 -4.74
CA SER A 101 -31.24 -11.88 -4.39
C SER A 101 -31.08 -11.59 -2.89
N VAL A 102 -32.09 -10.97 -2.25
CA VAL A 102 -32.12 -10.80 -0.78
C VAL A 102 -32.15 -12.16 -0.08
N PHE A 103 -32.92 -13.13 -0.60
CA PHE A 103 -32.97 -14.48 -0.03
C PHE A 103 -31.63 -15.24 -0.16
N LEU A 104 -30.82 -14.93 -1.18
CA LEU A 104 -29.50 -15.53 -1.38
C LEU A 104 -28.42 -14.96 -0.44
N MET A 105 -28.67 -13.80 0.19
CA MET A 105 -27.73 -13.22 1.14
C MET A 105 -27.95 -13.83 2.53
N SER A 106 -26.87 -14.28 3.14
CA SER A 106 -26.88 -14.73 4.53
C SER A 106 -26.90 -13.53 5.49
N PRO A 107 -27.37 -13.73 6.74
CA PRO A 107 -27.26 -12.72 7.77
C PRO A 107 -25.82 -12.25 8.00
N HIS A 108 -24.82 -13.13 7.83
CA HIS A 108 -23.41 -12.76 7.95
C HIS A 108 -23.00 -11.74 6.88
N GLU A 109 -23.36 -12.00 5.62
CA GLU A 109 -23.06 -11.11 4.49
C GLU A 109 -23.68 -9.72 4.72
N MET A 110 -24.95 -9.66 5.12
CA MET A 110 -25.66 -8.40 5.40
C MET A 110 -25.11 -7.66 6.63
N ASN A 111 -24.69 -8.38 7.67
CA ASN A 111 -24.26 -7.76 8.92
C ASN A 111 -22.82 -7.25 8.89
N PHE A 112 -21.94 -7.94 8.16
CA PHE A 112 -20.50 -7.65 8.16
C PHE A 112 -19.99 -7.09 6.82
N GLY A 113 -20.87 -6.97 5.81
CA GLY A 113 -20.51 -6.49 4.48
C GLY A 113 -19.36 -7.29 3.88
N GLN A 114 -19.54 -8.61 3.84
CA GLN A 114 -18.63 -9.55 3.21
C GLN A 114 -19.50 -10.42 2.29
N LEU A 115 -19.60 -10.07 1.01
CA LEU A 115 -20.46 -10.79 0.08
C LEU A 115 -19.76 -12.09 -0.33
N ASP A 116 -20.49 -13.22 -0.23
CA ASP A 116 -19.99 -14.54 -0.55
C ASP A 116 -20.53 -15.06 -1.88
N GLY A 117 -19.81 -16.01 -2.48
CA GLY A 117 -20.16 -16.63 -3.76
C GLY A 117 -19.14 -16.36 -4.87
N GLY A 118 -19.45 -16.83 -6.08
CA GLY A 118 -18.65 -16.54 -7.27
C GLY A 118 -18.76 -15.07 -7.71
N PRO A 119 -17.88 -14.57 -8.61
CA PRO A 119 -17.87 -13.17 -9.03
C PRO A 119 -19.23 -12.65 -9.50
N ASP A 120 -19.93 -13.41 -10.35
CA ASP A 120 -21.26 -13.04 -10.85
C ASP A 120 -22.33 -13.00 -9.75
N GLU A 121 -22.23 -13.88 -8.76
CA GLU A 121 -23.17 -13.92 -7.64
C GLU A 121 -22.95 -12.74 -6.71
N LYS A 122 -21.69 -12.45 -6.35
CA LYS A 122 -21.32 -11.28 -5.56
C LYS A 122 -21.77 -9.99 -6.24
N HIS A 123 -21.57 -9.89 -7.54
CA HIS A 123 -22.00 -8.72 -8.30
C HIS A 123 -23.52 -8.53 -8.31
N LYS A 124 -24.29 -9.63 -8.43
CA LYS A 124 -25.76 -9.57 -8.33
C LYS A 124 -26.20 -9.10 -6.95
N LYS A 125 -25.62 -9.68 -5.88
CA LYS A 125 -25.86 -9.28 -4.49
C LYS A 125 -25.51 -7.80 -4.28
N ALA A 126 -24.36 -7.36 -4.78
CA ALA A 126 -23.90 -5.98 -4.69
C ALA A 126 -24.88 -5.00 -5.36
N LYS A 127 -25.37 -5.32 -6.57
CA LYS A 127 -26.40 -4.52 -7.24
C LYS A 127 -27.70 -4.44 -6.43
N THR A 128 -28.09 -5.52 -5.78
CA THR A 128 -29.25 -5.54 -4.86
C THR A 128 -29.04 -4.64 -3.65
N VAL A 129 -27.86 -4.69 -3.03
CA VAL A 129 -27.50 -3.80 -1.91
C VAL A 129 -27.55 -2.33 -2.34
N LEU A 130 -26.98 -1.99 -3.50
CA LEU A 130 -26.92 -0.61 -3.99
C LEU A 130 -28.32 -0.06 -4.33
N ALA A 131 -29.18 -0.87 -4.95
CA ALA A 131 -30.55 -0.50 -5.23
C ALA A 131 -31.36 -0.27 -3.94
N TRP A 132 -31.23 -1.17 -2.96
CA TRP A 132 -31.84 -0.99 -1.64
C TRP A 132 -31.34 0.28 -0.94
N ALA A 133 -30.02 0.49 -0.97
CA ALA A 133 -29.39 1.63 -0.32
C ALA A 133 -29.89 2.96 -0.91
N ALA A 134 -30.03 3.04 -2.24
CA ALA A 134 -30.53 4.23 -2.92
C ALA A 134 -31.95 4.63 -2.46
N ASP A 135 -32.81 3.65 -2.16
CA ASP A 135 -34.19 3.89 -1.73
C ASP A 135 -34.32 4.12 -0.21
N CYS A 136 -33.40 3.57 0.58
CA CYS A 136 -33.55 3.45 2.04
C CYS A 136 -32.56 4.27 2.86
N ILE A 137 -31.48 4.80 2.27
CA ILE A 137 -30.43 5.55 2.96
C ILE A 137 -30.33 6.97 2.38
N ASP A 138 -30.09 7.95 3.25
CA ASP A 138 -29.90 9.35 2.85
C ASP A 138 -28.78 9.49 1.80
N THR A 139 -29.06 10.22 0.72
CA THR A 139 -28.14 10.41 -0.41
C THR A 139 -26.79 10.97 0.02
N ASP A 140 -26.77 11.93 0.96
CA ASP A 140 -25.52 12.52 1.47
C ASP A 140 -24.60 11.47 2.10
N VAL A 141 -25.18 10.47 2.80
CA VAL A 141 -24.42 9.37 3.41
C VAL A 141 -23.83 8.45 2.34
N LEU A 142 -24.61 8.16 1.29
CA LEU A 142 -24.15 7.31 0.19
C LEU A 142 -23.02 7.99 -0.61
N GLN A 143 -23.13 9.30 -0.84
CA GLN A 143 -22.08 10.11 -1.45
C GLN A 143 -20.80 10.14 -0.61
N GLU A 144 -20.92 10.30 0.72
CA GLU A 144 -19.76 10.22 1.62
C GLU A 144 -19.04 8.85 1.54
N ILE A 145 -19.80 7.76 1.50
CA ILE A 145 -19.23 6.40 1.42
C ILE A 145 -18.53 6.17 0.08
N GLU A 146 -19.15 6.60 -1.03
CA GLU A 146 -18.54 6.48 -2.36
C GLU A 146 -17.29 7.37 -2.50
N GLN A 147 -17.29 8.58 -1.94
CA GLN A 147 -16.12 9.45 -1.92
C GLN A 147 -14.99 8.83 -1.09
N SER A 148 -15.31 8.26 0.07
CA SER A 148 -14.36 7.55 0.92
C SER A 148 -13.73 6.35 0.20
N GLN A 149 -14.52 5.57 -0.55
CA GLN A 149 -13.98 4.51 -1.41
C GLN A 149 -12.94 5.05 -2.40
N ALA A 150 -13.26 6.15 -3.09
CA ALA A 150 -12.35 6.73 -4.08
C ALA A 150 -11.05 7.25 -3.45
N GLU A 151 -11.12 7.89 -2.28
CA GLU A 151 -9.93 8.35 -1.55
C GLU A 151 -9.07 7.19 -1.04
N ASP A 152 -9.67 6.13 -0.50
CA ASP A 152 -8.94 4.93 -0.10
C ASP A 152 -8.21 4.28 -1.29
N ILE A 153 -8.87 4.22 -2.45
CA ILE A 153 -8.26 3.72 -3.69
C ILE A 153 -7.07 4.61 -4.10
N LYS A 154 -7.20 5.93 -4.07
CA LYS A 154 -6.09 6.86 -4.36
C LYS A 154 -4.92 6.64 -3.41
N GLN A 155 -5.20 6.54 -2.10
CA GLN A 155 -4.18 6.35 -1.09
C GLN A 155 -3.45 5.02 -1.28
N ALA A 156 -4.17 3.91 -1.52
CA ALA A 156 -3.54 2.62 -1.78
C ALA A 156 -2.61 2.64 -3.00
N TRP A 157 -2.99 3.34 -4.07
CA TRP A 157 -2.12 3.55 -5.23
C TRP A 157 -0.91 4.42 -4.92
N ARG A 158 -1.07 5.45 -4.09
CA ARG A 158 0.02 6.31 -3.64
C ARG A 158 1.03 5.51 -2.83
N ASP A 159 0.56 4.73 -1.85
CA ASP A 159 1.40 3.90 -1.00
C ASP A 159 2.21 2.89 -1.84
N ALA A 160 1.56 2.27 -2.84
CA ALA A 160 2.26 1.36 -3.75
C ALA A 160 3.29 2.07 -4.65
N ALA A 161 2.99 3.30 -5.09
CA ALA A 161 3.93 4.08 -5.89
C ALA A 161 5.14 4.54 -5.07
N GLU A 162 4.92 4.95 -3.81
CA GLU A 162 5.99 5.31 -2.88
C GLU A 162 6.84 4.07 -2.52
N ALA A 163 6.23 2.91 -2.30
CA ALA A 163 6.94 1.66 -2.06
C ALA A 163 7.80 1.23 -3.26
N GLU A 164 7.29 1.37 -4.49
CA GLU A 164 8.06 1.10 -5.71
C GLU A 164 9.24 2.07 -5.86
N LEU A 165 9.04 3.36 -5.59
CA LEU A 165 10.13 4.34 -5.64
C LEU A 165 11.24 3.96 -4.66
N THR A 166 10.88 3.68 -3.41
CA THR A 166 11.82 3.25 -2.37
C THR A 166 12.58 1.99 -2.78
N GLN A 167 11.90 1.00 -3.35
CA GLN A 167 12.54 -0.22 -3.85
C GLN A 167 13.58 0.09 -4.94
N ARG A 168 13.26 0.98 -5.88
CA ARG A 168 14.19 1.41 -6.94
C ARG A 168 15.39 2.17 -6.39
N GLU A 169 15.20 3.00 -5.37
CA GLU A 169 16.29 3.71 -4.70
C GLU A 169 17.21 2.73 -3.96
N ILE A 170 16.66 1.66 -3.37
CA ILE A 170 17.44 0.58 -2.74
C ILE A 170 18.23 -0.19 -3.80
N GLU A 171 17.61 -0.55 -4.93
CA GLU A 171 18.27 -1.24 -6.05
C GLU A 171 19.40 -0.38 -6.63
N GLN A 172 19.14 0.91 -6.88
CA GLN A 172 20.17 1.84 -7.35
C GLN A 172 21.30 1.98 -6.33
N PHE A 173 21.00 2.07 -5.03
CA PHE A 173 22.01 2.11 -3.97
C PHE A 173 22.86 0.85 -3.92
N ALA A 174 22.29 -0.32 -4.23
CA ALA A 174 23.03 -1.58 -4.29
C ALA A 174 23.92 -1.68 -5.54
N GLU A 175 23.44 -1.21 -6.69
CA GLU A 175 24.20 -1.25 -7.96
C GLU A 175 25.32 -0.20 -8.01
N GLU A 176 25.02 1.01 -7.55
CA GLU A 176 25.95 2.15 -7.57
C GLU A 176 25.86 2.92 -6.24
N PRO A 177 26.47 2.39 -5.16
CA PRO A 177 26.50 3.09 -3.88
C PRO A 177 27.20 4.45 -4.03
N PRO A 178 26.56 5.57 -3.59
CA PRO A 178 27.13 6.90 -3.73
C PRO A 178 28.36 7.09 -2.84
N GLU A 179 29.29 7.96 -3.24
CA GLU A 179 30.48 8.30 -2.44
C GLU A 179 30.14 8.96 -1.09
N GLN A 180 28.98 9.61 -0.99
CA GLN A 180 28.48 10.18 0.25
C GLN A 180 26.96 10.04 0.32
N LEU A 181 26.44 9.76 1.51
CA LEU A 181 25.01 9.71 1.78
C LEU A 181 24.73 10.26 3.18
N ASP A 182 24.00 11.37 3.26
CA ASP A 182 23.55 11.98 4.51
C ASP A 182 24.65 12.14 5.59
N GLY A 183 25.79 12.72 5.18
CA GLY A 183 26.95 12.94 6.06
C GLY A 183 27.91 11.75 6.17
N TRP A 184 27.45 10.54 5.84
CA TRP A 184 28.31 9.37 5.75
C TRP A 184 29.18 9.40 4.49
N GLN A 185 30.44 9.01 4.62
CA GLN A 185 31.40 8.95 3.51
C GLN A 185 31.73 7.49 3.18
N ARG A 186 31.76 7.15 1.89
CA ARG A 186 32.14 5.81 1.44
C ARG A 186 33.58 5.51 1.84
N LEU A 187 33.78 4.35 2.45
CA LEU A 187 35.07 3.83 2.88
C LEU A 187 35.50 2.70 1.96
N ASP A 188 36.73 2.76 1.44
CA ASP A 188 37.35 1.62 0.78
C ASP A 188 37.84 0.63 1.85
N ALA A 189 37.04 -0.40 2.10
CA ALA A 189 37.28 -1.36 3.16
C ALA A 189 38.46 -2.31 2.90
N GLY A 190 38.92 -2.45 1.64
CA GLY A 190 40.05 -3.31 1.28
C GLY A 190 39.90 -4.81 1.62
N HIS A 191 38.75 -5.27 2.10
CA HIS A 191 38.50 -6.63 2.56
C HIS A 191 37.45 -7.32 1.68
N ASP A 192 37.76 -8.50 1.15
CA ASP A 192 36.97 -9.21 0.13
C ASP A 192 35.52 -9.54 0.54
N ALA A 193 35.26 -9.66 1.84
CA ALA A 193 33.90 -9.92 2.33
C ALA A 193 32.99 -8.67 2.36
N VAL A 194 33.55 -7.47 2.20
CA VAL A 194 32.81 -6.21 2.31
C VAL A 194 32.36 -5.77 0.92
N GLU A 195 31.06 -5.60 0.75
CA GLU A 195 30.48 -5.11 -0.51
C GLU A 195 30.48 -3.58 -0.55
N VAL A 196 30.09 -2.95 0.55
CA VAL A 196 30.13 -1.50 0.72
C VAL A 196 30.26 -1.14 2.20
N ALA A 197 31.03 -0.10 2.49
CA ALA A 197 31.18 0.47 3.82
C ALA A 197 31.09 1.98 3.78
N TYR A 198 30.55 2.56 4.84
CA TYR A 198 30.43 3.98 5.07
C TYR A 198 30.96 4.33 6.45
N VAL A 199 31.61 5.47 6.58
CA VAL A 199 32.20 5.96 7.82
C VAL A 199 31.67 7.35 8.15
N ALA A 200 31.40 7.60 9.43
CA ALA A 200 31.00 8.89 9.99
C ALA A 200 31.26 8.94 11.50
N ASP A 201 31.19 10.13 12.08
CA ASP A 201 31.04 10.27 13.53
C ASP A 201 29.54 10.27 13.88
N ASN A 202 29.09 9.19 14.52
CA ASN A 202 27.72 9.00 14.96
C ASN A 202 27.58 9.42 16.43
N HIS A 203 27.19 10.68 16.66
CA HIS A 203 26.97 11.26 17.99
C HIS A 203 28.16 11.10 18.95
N GLY A 204 29.37 11.40 18.48
CA GLY A 204 30.63 11.31 19.21
C GLY A 204 31.28 9.92 19.18
N THR A 205 30.79 9.02 18.34
CA THR A 205 31.35 7.67 18.13
C THR A 205 31.72 7.50 16.67
N PRO A 206 33.02 7.46 16.32
CA PRO A 206 33.46 7.07 14.99
C PRO A 206 32.96 5.67 14.67
N SER A 207 32.13 5.56 13.65
CA SER A 207 31.39 4.36 13.28
C SER A 207 31.59 4.01 11.82
N VAL A 208 31.59 2.70 11.53
CA VAL A 208 31.56 2.13 10.18
C VAL A 208 30.28 1.33 10.01
N ALA A 209 29.42 1.70 9.06
CA ALA A 209 28.24 0.94 8.67
C ALA A 209 28.51 0.24 7.34
N ALA A 210 28.34 -1.09 7.29
CA ALA A 210 28.76 -1.88 6.15
C ALA A 210 27.76 -2.99 5.77
N VAL A 211 27.67 -3.27 4.47
CA VAL A 211 27.11 -4.50 3.91
C VAL A 211 28.26 -5.46 3.61
N PHE A 212 28.14 -6.69 4.07
CA PHE A 212 29.17 -7.71 3.90
C PHE A 212 28.56 -9.11 3.79
N GLU A 213 29.28 -10.02 3.15
CA GLU A 213 28.92 -11.43 3.10
C GLU A 213 29.32 -12.11 4.42
N ALA A 214 28.35 -12.69 5.13
CA ALA A 214 28.61 -13.47 6.33
C ALA A 214 29.14 -14.88 5.99
N ALA A 215 29.56 -15.64 7.01
CA ALA A 215 30.15 -16.96 6.81
C ALA A 215 29.20 -18.01 6.20
N ASP A 216 27.89 -17.76 6.27
CA ASP A 216 26.81 -18.54 5.66
C ASP A 216 26.54 -18.17 4.19
N GLY A 217 27.22 -17.14 3.66
CA GLY A 217 27.02 -16.60 2.32
C GLY A 217 25.87 -15.59 2.22
N GLU A 218 25.21 -15.26 3.34
CA GLU A 218 24.16 -14.25 3.36
C GLU A 218 24.74 -12.85 3.51
N LEU A 219 24.21 -11.88 2.76
CA LEU A 219 24.54 -10.48 2.96
C LEU A 219 23.90 -9.96 4.25
N LYS A 220 24.70 -9.29 5.08
CA LYS A 220 24.26 -8.65 6.34
C LYS A 220 24.70 -7.20 6.36
N ALA A 221 23.93 -6.37 7.06
CA ALA A 221 24.22 -4.95 7.24
C ALA A 221 24.34 -4.60 8.73
N HIS A 222 25.52 -4.17 9.14
CA HIS A 222 25.85 -3.90 10.54
C HIS A 222 26.67 -2.62 10.69
N GLU A 223 26.57 -2.02 11.88
CA GLU A 223 27.40 -0.90 12.33
C GLU A 223 28.45 -1.40 13.34
N PHE A 224 29.68 -0.95 13.16
CA PHE A 224 30.85 -1.21 13.99
C PHE A 224 31.42 0.13 14.48
N THR A 225 32.18 0.13 15.57
CA THR A 225 33.04 1.29 15.86
C THR A 225 34.24 1.25 14.93
N LEU A 226 34.76 2.41 14.54
CA LEU A 226 35.94 2.49 13.68
C LEU A 226 37.16 1.80 14.32
N GLU A 227 37.33 1.95 15.64
CA GLU A 227 38.37 1.24 16.41
C GLU A 227 38.26 -0.28 16.25
N ALA A 228 37.07 -0.87 16.45
CA ALA A 228 36.89 -2.32 16.31
C ALA A 228 37.04 -2.79 14.87
N TRP A 229 36.69 -1.95 13.89
CA TRP A 229 36.89 -2.21 12.48
C TRP A 229 38.38 -2.29 12.14
N GLU A 230 39.16 -1.29 12.56
CA GLU A 230 40.60 -1.21 12.32
C GLU A 230 41.39 -2.29 13.07
N GLU A 231 41.03 -2.60 14.32
CA GLU A 231 41.66 -3.67 15.12
C GLU A 231 41.58 -5.06 14.47
N ASN A 232 40.61 -5.24 13.56
CA ASN A 232 40.36 -6.50 12.86
C ASN A 232 40.67 -6.40 11.35
N ASP A 233 41.53 -5.45 10.94
CA ASP A 233 41.93 -5.24 9.55
C ASP A 233 40.72 -5.12 8.58
N GLY A 234 39.63 -4.49 9.05
CA GLY A 234 38.40 -4.32 8.29
C GLY A 234 37.60 -5.60 8.06
N ASN A 235 37.83 -6.67 8.84
CA ASN A 235 37.08 -7.91 8.76
C ASN A 235 35.76 -7.84 9.56
N PRO A 236 34.60 -7.69 8.90
CA PRO A 236 33.31 -7.55 9.58
C PRO A 236 32.84 -8.83 10.29
N ARG A 237 33.44 -9.99 9.97
CA ARG A 237 33.09 -11.28 10.57
C ARG A 237 33.73 -11.48 11.96
N GLU A 238 34.79 -10.73 12.24
CA GLU A 238 35.54 -10.78 13.50
C GLU A 238 35.37 -9.49 14.32
N ALA A 239 35.20 -8.35 13.64
CA ALA A 239 34.97 -7.06 14.28
C ALA A 239 33.76 -7.10 15.22
N ARG A 240 33.93 -6.53 16.41
CA ARG A 240 32.86 -6.47 17.40
C ARG A 240 31.76 -5.52 16.92
N LEU A 241 30.55 -6.06 16.79
CA LEU A 241 29.34 -5.30 16.47
C LEU A 241 29.13 -4.14 17.46
N ASN A 242 28.91 -2.94 16.93
CA ASN A 242 28.39 -1.81 17.69
C ASN A 242 26.85 -1.86 17.73
N ARG A 243 26.23 -1.96 16.55
CA ARG A 243 24.77 -1.99 16.41
C ARG A 243 24.34 -2.72 15.13
N TYR A 244 23.13 -3.27 15.14
CA TYR A 244 22.45 -3.68 13.91
C TYR A 244 21.97 -2.45 13.13
N CYS A 245 22.11 -2.48 11.80
CA CYS A 245 21.51 -1.44 10.96
C CYS A 245 19.99 -1.46 11.13
N VAL A 246 19.38 -0.26 11.16
CA VAL A 246 17.94 -0.08 11.31
C VAL A 246 17.31 -0.22 9.93
N THR A 247 16.16 -0.87 9.84
CA THR A 247 15.34 -0.87 8.63
C THR A 247 13.97 -0.30 8.93
N THR A 248 13.59 0.71 8.16
CA THR A 248 12.23 1.26 8.05
C THR A 248 11.60 0.94 6.70
N ASP A 249 12.41 0.60 5.70
CA ASP A 249 12.06 0.65 4.29
C ASP A 249 12.61 -0.59 3.56
N GLY A 250 11.78 -1.63 3.44
CA GLY A 250 12.09 -2.84 2.66
C GLY A 250 12.96 -3.88 3.38
N ASP A 251 13.20 -4.97 2.66
CA ASP A 251 13.94 -6.14 3.15
C ASP A 251 15.33 -6.24 2.50
N GLY A 252 16.31 -6.76 3.26
CA GLY A 252 17.65 -7.08 2.76
C GLY A 252 18.76 -6.16 3.26
N ALA A 253 20.02 -6.56 3.05
CA ALA A 253 21.18 -5.87 3.63
C ALA A 253 21.32 -4.42 3.11
N TYR A 254 21.13 -4.19 1.81
CA TYR A 254 21.21 -2.85 1.24
C TYR A 254 20.07 -1.93 1.70
N ALA A 255 18.86 -2.47 1.85
CA ALA A 255 17.72 -1.76 2.43
C ALA A 255 18.03 -1.32 3.87
N CYS A 256 18.50 -2.26 4.69
CA CYS A 256 18.92 -1.98 6.07
C CYS A 256 20.05 -0.95 6.15
N LEU A 257 21.09 -1.06 5.30
CA LEU A 257 22.18 -0.09 5.31
C LEU A 257 21.67 1.29 4.90
N ARG A 258 20.95 1.40 3.76
CA ARG A 258 20.44 2.70 3.27
C ARG A 258 19.53 3.38 4.30
N SER A 259 18.57 2.64 4.86
CA SER A 259 17.67 3.15 5.90
C SER A 259 18.47 3.61 7.13
N HIS A 260 19.47 2.85 7.57
CA HIS A 260 20.33 3.24 8.68
C HIS A 260 21.09 4.54 8.41
N LEU A 261 21.69 4.68 7.22
CA LEU A 261 22.45 5.88 6.85
C LEU A 261 21.57 7.15 6.82
N LEU A 262 20.31 7.01 6.37
CA LEU A 262 19.32 8.11 6.32
C LEU A 262 18.64 8.40 7.67
N THR A 263 18.77 7.51 8.65
CA THR A 263 18.10 7.65 9.95
C THR A 263 18.91 8.49 10.94
N PHE A 264 20.23 8.39 10.89
CA PHE A 264 21.12 9.05 11.86
C PHE A 264 21.75 10.30 11.27
N GLU A 265 21.45 11.46 11.85
CA GLU A 265 22.18 12.69 11.60
C GLU A 265 23.61 12.55 12.15
N VAL A 266 24.58 12.36 11.26
CA VAL A 266 26.00 12.16 11.59
C VAL A 266 26.88 13.33 11.19
N GLU A 267 28.03 13.45 11.84
CA GLU A 267 29.07 14.39 11.44
C GLU A 267 30.06 13.68 10.49
N PRO A 268 30.43 14.29 9.34
CA PRO A 268 31.43 13.71 8.47
C PRO A 268 32.77 13.60 9.21
N MET A 269 33.48 12.48 9.03
CA MET A 269 34.83 12.36 9.57
C MET A 269 35.73 13.45 8.95
N GLU A 270 36.46 14.19 9.79
CA GLU A 270 37.54 15.04 9.29
C GLU A 270 38.55 14.15 8.54
N GLN A 271 38.97 14.57 7.34
CA GLN A 271 39.98 13.83 6.58
C GLN A 271 41.20 13.64 7.48
N LEU A 272 41.49 12.40 7.85
CA LEU A 272 42.74 12.04 8.50
C LEU A 272 43.85 12.43 7.51
N GLU A 273 44.52 13.56 7.77
CA GLU A 273 45.69 13.97 7.01
C GLU A 273 46.74 12.84 7.09
N VAL A 274 47.07 12.26 5.93
CA VAL A 274 48.14 11.26 5.76
C VAL A 274 49.50 11.95 5.76
#